data_AF-A0A3N5UKB8-F1
#
_entry.id   AF-A0A3N5UKB8-F1
#
_cell.length_a   1.000
_cell.length_b   1.000
_cell.length_c   1.000
_cell.angle_alpha   90.00
_cell.angle_beta   90.00
_cell.angle_gamma   90.00
#
_symmetry.space_group_name_H-M   'P 1'
#
loop_
_entity.id
_entity.type
_entity.pdbx_description
1 polymer ?
#
loop_
_entity_poly.entity_id
_entity_poly.type
_entity_poly.pdbx_seq_one_letter_code
_entity_poly.pdbx_strand_id
1 'polypeptide(L)'
;MGGKTRRVYDLVAEVLCSIPKPYSEDITDDVCLAIQHNPQWQQRYQEIAADLRAWVVNNWIGVYTCRLTFRRRGRQVIARSSLIKTYSKLVT
;
A
#
# COMPACT_ATOMS: atom_id res chain seq x y z
N MET A 1 4.41 -18.24 -5.52
CA MET A 1 4.45 -17.07 -4.61
C MET A 1 3.89 -17.51 -3.28
N GLY A 2 4.61 -17.30 -2.17
CA GLY A 2 4.18 -17.77 -0.85
C GLY A 2 2.84 -17.15 -0.43
N GLY A 3 1.90 -17.96 0.07
CA GLY A 3 0.50 -17.55 0.31
C GLY A 3 0.31 -16.33 1.23
N LYS A 4 1.30 -15.97 2.05
CA LYS A 4 1.19 -14.83 2.98
C LYS A 4 1.28 -13.48 2.29
N THR A 5 2.11 -13.31 1.26
CA THR A 5 2.20 -12.03 0.54
C THR A 5 1.01 -11.82 -0.40
N ARG A 6 0.28 -12.90 -0.73
CA ARG A 6 -0.98 -12.84 -1.46
C ARG A 6 -2.06 -12.04 -0.72
N ARG A 7 -2.18 -12.21 0.61
CA ARG A 7 -3.12 -11.42 1.43
C ARG A 7 -2.85 -9.91 1.35
N VAL A 8 -1.58 -9.51 1.29
CA VAL A 8 -1.20 -8.10 1.09
C VAL A 8 -1.58 -7.64 -0.32
N TYR A 9 -1.33 -8.45 -1.34
CA TYR A 9 -1.72 -8.14 -2.72
C TYR A 9 -3.23 -7.90 -2.85
N ASP A 10 -4.05 -8.81 -2.30
CA ASP A 10 -5.51 -8.71 -2.40
C ASP A 10 -6.03 -7.46 -1.68
N LEU A 11 -5.47 -7.12 -0.51
CA LEU A 11 -5.77 -5.87 0.20
C LEU A 11 -5.44 -4.63 -0.64
N VAL A 12 -4.23 -4.57 -1.23
CA VAL A 12 -3.80 -3.43 -2.05
C VAL A 12 -4.66 -3.29 -3.31
N ALA A 13 -4.99 -4.40 -3.96
CA ALA A 13 -5.84 -4.38 -5.16
C ALA A 13 -7.24 -3.84 -4.85
N GLU A 14 -7.84 -4.28 -3.75
CA GLU A 14 -9.15 -3.80 -3.28
C GLU A 14 -9.13 -2.30 -2.94
N VAL A 15 -8.12 -1.86 -2.19
CA VAL A 15 -7.96 -0.43 -1.84
C VAL A 15 -7.79 0.41 -3.10
N LEU A 16 -6.96 -0.02 -4.06
CA LEU A 16 -6.77 0.69 -5.33
C LEU A 16 -8.07 0.82 -6.13
N CYS A 17 -8.94 -0.20 -6.14
CA CYS A 17 -10.24 -0.13 -6.80
C CYS A 17 -11.16 0.95 -6.19
N SER A 18 -10.96 1.31 -4.92
CA SER A 18 -11.74 2.36 -4.26
C SER A 18 -11.22 3.78 -4.53
N ILE A 19 -9.98 3.92 -5.00
CA ILE A 19 -9.35 5.23 -5.23
C ILE A 19 -9.72 5.74 -6.63
N PRO A 20 -10.24 6.98 -6.78
CA PRO A 20 -10.55 7.55 -8.08
C PRO A 20 -9.34 7.63 -9.01
N LYS A 21 -9.58 7.39 -10.30
CA LYS A 21 -8.58 7.52 -11.37
C LYS A 21 -8.69 8.90 -12.05
N PRO A 22 -7.59 9.45 -12.59
CA PRO A 22 -6.24 8.89 -12.64
C PRO A 22 -5.54 8.94 -11.28
N TYR A 23 -4.70 7.93 -11.00
CA TYR A 23 -3.95 7.90 -9.74
C TYR A 23 -2.93 9.04 -9.66
N SER A 24 -2.81 9.64 -8.48
CA SER A 24 -1.77 10.62 -8.16
C SER A 24 -0.37 9.98 -8.19
N GLU A 25 0.71 10.78 -8.23
CA GLU A 25 2.06 10.26 -7.98
C GLU A 25 2.21 9.70 -6.55
N ASP A 26 1.32 10.10 -5.65
CA ASP A 26 1.34 9.79 -4.22
C ASP A 26 0.49 8.55 -3.87
N ILE A 27 0.08 7.78 -4.88
CA ILE A 27 -0.83 6.65 -4.75
C ILE A 27 -0.41 5.59 -3.72
N THR A 28 0.89 5.45 -3.45
CA THR A 28 1.36 4.54 -2.37
C THR A 28 0.94 5.05 -0.99
N ASP A 29 1.04 6.35 -0.74
CA ASP A 29 0.60 6.98 0.50
C ASP A 29 -0.93 7.06 0.56
N ASP A 30 -1.59 7.32 -0.57
CA ASP A 30 -3.06 7.28 -0.66
C ASP A 30 -3.62 5.89 -0.29
N VAL A 31 -2.97 4.81 -0.75
CA VAL A 31 -3.32 3.43 -0.35
C VAL A 31 -3.15 3.24 1.17
N CYS A 32 -2.02 3.69 1.73
CA CYS A 32 -1.79 3.58 3.17
C CYS A 32 -2.81 4.40 3.99
N LEU A 33 -3.13 5.63 3.56
CA LEU A 33 -4.16 6.45 4.19
C LEU A 33 -5.54 5.81 4.11
N ALA A 34 -5.92 5.27 2.95
CA ALA A 34 -7.18 4.57 2.78
C ALA A 34 -7.29 3.36 3.73
N ILE A 35 -6.23 2.57 3.87
CA ILE A 35 -6.16 1.46 4.83
C ILE A 35 -6.36 1.97 6.27
N GLN A 36 -5.78 3.12 6.64
CA GLN A 36 -5.91 3.66 8.00
C GLN A 36 -7.29 4.21 8.32
N HIS A 37 -7.94 4.85 7.36
CA HIS A 37 -9.23 5.50 7.56
C HIS A 37 -10.42 4.56 7.41
N ASN A 38 -10.21 3.36 6.86
CA ASN A 38 -11.23 2.32 6.76
C ASN A 38 -11.01 1.26 7.85
N PRO A 39 -11.90 1.14 8.86
CA PRO A 39 -11.74 0.19 9.96
C PRO A 39 -11.58 -1.26 9.51
N GLN A 40 -12.26 -1.68 8.44
CA GLN A 40 -12.19 -3.05 7.92
C GLN A 40 -10.83 -3.34 7.29
N TRP A 41 -10.28 -2.40 6.51
CA TRP A 41 -8.95 -2.55 5.93
C TRP A 41 -7.86 -2.42 6.99
N GLN A 42 -8.04 -1.54 7.96
CA GLN A 42 -7.14 -1.38 9.09
C GLN A 42 -7.04 -2.69 9.89
N GLN A 43 -8.18 -3.32 10.21
CA GLN A 43 -8.20 -4.61 10.89
C GLN A 43 -7.46 -5.68 10.08
N ARG A 44 -7.76 -5.81 8.77
CA ARG A 44 -7.07 -6.76 7.89
C ARG A 44 -5.56 -6.50 7.82
N TYR A 45 -5.15 -5.24 7.78
CA TYR A 45 -3.74 -4.87 7.83
C TYR A 45 -3.10 -5.35 9.15
N GLN A 46 -3.75 -5.11 10.30
CA GLN A 46 -3.22 -5.53 11.60
C GLN A 46 -3.09 -7.05 11.70
N GLU A 47 -4.06 -7.80 11.21
CA GLU A 47 -3.99 -9.27 11.16
C GLU A 47 -2.82 -9.77 10.32
N ILE A 48 -2.61 -9.18 9.13
CA ILE A 48 -1.48 -9.55 8.27
C ILE A 48 -0.15 -9.10 8.91
N ALA A 49 -0.13 -7.95 9.57
CA ALA A 49 1.05 -7.41 10.25
C ALA A 49 1.43 -8.21 11.50
N ALA A 50 0.47 -8.81 12.20
CA ALA A 50 0.74 -9.76 13.28
C ALA A 50 1.50 -11.00 12.77
N ASP A 51 1.17 -11.48 11.57
CA ASP A 51 1.81 -12.65 10.96
C ASP A 51 3.18 -12.35 10.30
N LEU A 52 3.31 -11.20 9.64
CA LEU A 52 4.45 -10.87 8.79
C LEU A 52 5.39 -9.80 9.38
N ARG A 53 4.97 -9.10 10.44
CA ARG A 53 5.49 -7.81 10.92
C ARG A 53 5.09 -6.65 10.00
N ALA A 54 4.70 -5.53 10.61
CA ALA A 54 4.24 -4.33 9.92
C ALA A 54 5.20 -3.85 8.82
N TRP A 55 6.52 -3.85 9.08
CA TRP A 55 7.51 -3.39 8.10
C TRP A 55 7.55 -4.25 6.82
N VAL A 56 7.26 -5.56 6.92
CA VAL A 56 7.16 -6.47 5.77
C VAL A 56 5.90 -6.14 4.96
N VAL A 57 4.76 -5.98 5.63
CA VAL A 57 3.49 -5.59 4.99
C VAL A 57 3.65 -4.27 4.23
N ASN A 58 4.24 -3.27 4.89
CA ASN A 58 4.49 -1.95 4.32
C ASN A 58 5.38 -2.00 3.07
N ASN A 59 6.43 -2.83 3.09
CA ASN A 59 7.29 -3.01 1.92
C ASN A 59 6.49 -3.59 0.74
N TRP A 60 5.69 -4.63 1.00
CA TRP A 60 4.85 -5.26 -0.02
C TRP A 60 3.73 -4.36 -0.53
N ILE A 61 3.17 -3.46 0.29
CA ILE A 61 2.23 -2.43 -0.19
C ILE A 61 2.91 -1.59 -1.28
N GLY A 62 4.11 -1.05 -1.02
CA GLY A 62 4.84 -0.27 -2.02
C GLY A 62 5.22 -1.07 -3.28
N VAL A 63 5.52 -2.36 -3.16
CA VAL A 63 5.76 -3.25 -4.32
C VAL A 63 4.49 -3.46 -5.13
N TYR A 64 3.39 -3.81 -4.48
CA TYR A 64 2.15 -4.16 -5.17
C TYR A 64 1.44 -2.94 -5.74
N THR A 65 1.47 -1.78 -5.07
CA THR A 65 0.96 -0.53 -5.65
C THR A 65 1.69 -0.22 -6.95
N CYS A 66 3.02 -0.20 -6.92
CA CYS A 66 3.86 0.02 -8.11
C CYS A 66 3.53 -0.96 -9.26
N ARG A 67 3.40 -2.25 -8.94
CA ARG A 67 3.06 -3.30 -9.91
C ARG A 67 1.65 -3.14 -10.49
N LEU A 68 0.65 -2.88 -9.65
CA LEU A 68 -0.76 -2.81 -10.03
C LEU A 68 -1.10 -1.53 -10.80
N THR A 69 -0.37 -0.44 -10.56
CA THR A 69 -0.54 0.81 -11.31
C THR A 69 0.30 0.87 -12.59
N PHE A 70 1.14 -0.14 -12.86
CA PHE A 70 2.12 -0.14 -13.96
C PHE A 70 3.03 1.09 -13.97
N ARG A 71 3.44 1.56 -12.79
CA ARG A 71 4.28 2.76 -12.63
C ARG A 71 5.66 2.41 -12.11
N ARG A 72 6.62 3.31 -12.28
CA ARG A 72 7.98 3.18 -11.77
C ARG A 72 8.16 3.97 -10.49
N ARG A 73 9.07 3.51 -9.63
CA ARG A 73 9.46 4.24 -8.41
C ARG A 73 10.32 5.44 -8.81
N GLY A 74 9.91 6.62 -8.38
CA GLY A 74 10.68 7.86 -8.46
C GLY A 74 11.29 8.22 -7.11
N ARG A 75 11.36 9.52 -6.83
CA ARG A 75 11.95 10.06 -5.59
C ARG A 75 11.21 9.60 -4.33
N GLN A 76 11.96 9.42 -3.26
CA GLN A 76 11.42 9.14 -1.94
C GLN A 76 10.99 10.44 -1.23
N VAL A 77 9.83 10.41 -0.58
CA VAL A 77 9.26 11.52 0.18
C VAL A 77 8.70 11.02 1.51
N ILE A 78 8.43 11.95 2.43
CA ILE A 78 7.82 11.68 3.74
C ILE A 78 6.34 11.34 3.54
N ALA A 79 5.86 10.33 4.26
CA ALA A 79 4.47 9.89 4.22
C ALA A 79 3.55 10.79 5.05
N ARG A 80 2.29 10.91 4.63
CA ARG A 80 1.20 11.45 5.46
C ARG A 80 0.60 10.36 6.33
N SER A 81 0.56 9.12 5.83
CA SER A 81 0.10 7.97 6.59
C SER A 81 1.01 7.68 7.78
N SER A 82 0.44 7.26 8.91
CA SER A 82 1.22 6.75 10.05
C SER A 82 1.62 5.27 9.94
N LEU A 83 1.23 4.56 8.87
CA LEU A 83 1.68 3.18 8.62
C LEU A 83 3.14 3.13 8.19
N ILE A 84 3.61 4.16 7.49
CA ILE A 84 4.93 4.21 6.89
C ILE A 84 5.58 5.57 7.20
N LYS A 85 6.91 5.62 7.22
CA LYS A 85 7.63 6.89 7.41
C LYS A 85 7.89 7.61 6.09
N THR A 86 8.21 6.85 5.05
CA THR A 86 8.54 7.35 3.72
C THR A 86 8.00 6.41 2.65
N TYR A 87 7.78 6.94 1.45
CA TYR A 87 7.42 6.17 0.25
C TYR A 87 8.06 6.77 -0.99
N SER A 88 8.09 6.00 -2.09
CA SER A 88 8.48 6.50 -3.40
C SER A 88 7.26 7.04 -4.12
N LYS A 89 7.33 8.28 -4.62
CA LYS A 89 6.40 8.78 -5.64
C LYS A 89 6.45 7.85 -6.85
N LEU A 90 5.30 7.62 -7.47
CA LEU A 90 5.18 6.75 -8.64
C LEU A 90 4.99 7.57 -9.91
N VAL A 91 5.89 7.37 -10.86
CA VAL A 91 5.92 8.05 -12.16
C VAL A 91 5.54 7.06 -13.27
N THR A 92 4.93 7.58 -14.34
CA THR A 92 4.65 6.81 -15.56
C THR A 92 5.91 6.42 -16.32
#